data_AF-T1AXD5-F1
#
_entry.id   AF-T1AXD5-F1
#
_cell.length_a   1.000
_cell.length_b   1.000
_cell.length_c   1.000
_cell.angle_alpha   90.00
_cell.angle_beta   90.00
_cell.angle_gamma   90.00
#
_symmetry.space_group_name_H-M   'P 1'
#
loop_
_entity.id
_entity.type
_entity.pdbx_description
1 polymer ?
#
loop_
_entity_poly.entity_id
_entity_poly.type
_entity_poly.pdbx_seq_one_letter_code
_entity_poly.pdbx_strand_id
1 'polypeptide(L)'
;PVHGANTRRYELSAGQSFSGATLARFQNPVYPPALLPLKLAPVTLVVQLVIGADGRVQRVQPDPPAQLRLPDHAAEFMAAIEACTRQWQFAPLLITTTRVDDGKPQQRTEAKPFSLVYAFSFELRDGNAHASLARQ
;
A
#
# COMPACT_ATOMS: atom_id res chain seq x y z
N PRO A 1 10.85 16.66 19.89
CA PRO A 1 11.54 15.61 19.10
C PRO A 1 10.51 14.73 18.36
N VAL A 2 10.42 14.91 17.05
CA VAL A 2 9.48 14.17 16.20
C VAL A 2 10.07 12.79 15.88
N HIS A 3 9.47 11.72 16.38
CA HIS A 3 9.85 10.36 15.98
C HIS A 3 9.22 10.08 14.61
N GLY A 4 10.08 10.01 13.59
CA GLY A 4 9.71 9.54 12.25
C GLY A 4 9.15 8.12 12.31
N ALA A 5 8.16 7.86 11.45
CA ALA A 5 7.54 6.56 11.25
C ALA A 5 8.60 5.46 11.18
N ASN A 6 8.53 4.51 12.13
CA ASN A 6 9.45 3.39 12.23
C ASN A 6 9.09 2.32 11.18
N THR A 7 9.29 2.64 9.89
CA THR A 7 9.14 1.69 8.80
C THR A 7 10.32 0.72 8.85
N ARG A 8 10.22 -0.32 9.70
CA ARG A 8 11.21 -1.40 9.75
C ARG A 8 11.26 -2.09 8.39
N ARG A 9 12.31 -1.82 7.63
CA ARG A 9 12.64 -2.58 6.43
C ARG A 9 13.04 -3.99 6.87
N TYR A 10 12.64 -5.00 6.11
CA TYR A 10 13.12 -6.36 6.35
C TYR A 10 14.64 -6.39 6.20
N GLU A 11 15.34 -6.62 7.32
CA GLU A 11 16.77 -6.89 7.33
C GLU A 11 16.96 -8.38 7.05
N LEU A 12 17.47 -8.70 5.86
CA LEU A 12 17.82 -10.06 5.50
C LEU A 12 19.15 -10.43 6.14
N SER A 13 19.19 -11.58 6.80
CA SER A 13 20.44 -12.20 7.24
C SER A 13 21.17 -12.86 6.07
N ALA A 14 22.47 -13.13 6.23
CA ALA A 14 23.24 -13.90 5.25
C ALA A 14 22.57 -15.27 4.99
N GLY A 15 22.33 -15.60 3.71
CA GLY A 15 21.59 -16.81 3.31
C GLY A 15 20.07 -16.64 3.22
N GLN A 16 19.54 -15.43 3.40
CA GLN A 16 18.13 -15.12 3.17
C GLN A 16 17.91 -14.35 1.87
N SER A 17 16.77 -14.59 1.23
CA SER A 17 16.31 -13.85 0.05
C SER A 17 14.80 -13.59 0.16
N PHE A 18 14.34 -12.46 -0.35
CA PHE A 18 12.91 -12.16 -0.42
C PHE A 18 12.41 -12.16 -1.87
N SER A 19 11.13 -12.45 -2.06
CA SER A 19 10.44 -12.33 -3.34
C SER A 19 8.97 -11.94 -3.15
N GLY A 20 8.31 -11.42 -4.19
CA GLY A 20 6.90 -11.02 -4.13
C GLY A 20 6.69 -9.55 -3.77
N ALA A 21 5.71 -9.26 -2.91
CA ALA A 21 5.30 -7.90 -2.53
C ALA A 21 5.01 -6.96 -3.72
N THR A 22 4.46 -7.54 -4.79
CA THR A 22 4.13 -6.85 -6.03
C THR A 22 2.63 -6.89 -6.24
N LEU A 23 2.05 -5.79 -6.70
CA LEU A 23 0.63 -5.67 -6.99
C LEU A 23 0.30 -6.51 -8.23
N ALA A 24 -0.47 -7.59 -8.05
CA ALA A 24 -0.76 -8.55 -9.11
C ALA A 24 -2.10 -8.26 -9.79
N ARG A 25 -3.11 -7.85 -9.01
CA ARG A 25 -4.43 -7.46 -9.52
C ARG A 25 -4.92 -6.26 -8.73
N PHE A 26 -5.37 -5.24 -9.44
CA PHE A 26 -5.89 -4.03 -8.85
C PHE A 26 -6.90 -3.36 -9.76
N GLN A 27 -7.68 -2.49 -9.15
CA GLN A 27 -8.51 -1.50 -9.83
C GLN A 27 -8.08 -0.12 -9.32
N ASN A 28 -8.30 0.92 -10.11
CA ASN A 28 -8.09 2.28 -9.63
C ASN A 28 -9.24 2.67 -8.70
N PRO A 29 -9.01 3.53 -7.68
CA PRO A 29 -10.10 4.06 -6.89
C PRO A 29 -11.03 4.89 -7.79
N VAL A 30 -12.28 5.00 -7.37
CA VAL A 30 -13.27 5.84 -8.06
C VAL A 30 -13.40 7.14 -7.28
N TYR A 31 -13.51 8.27 -7.98
CA TYR A 31 -13.75 9.56 -7.35
C TYR A 31 -15.10 9.51 -6.59
N PRO A 32 -15.15 9.93 -5.31
CA PRO A 32 -16.40 9.85 -4.54
C PRO A 32 -17.54 10.62 -5.21
N PRO A 33 -18.69 9.97 -5.53
CA PRO A 33 -19.77 10.62 -6.28
C PRO A 33 -20.38 11.81 -5.54
N ALA A 34 -20.37 11.77 -4.20
CA ALA A 34 -20.83 12.86 -3.34
C ALA A 34 -19.99 14.15 -3.47
N LEU A 35 -18.73 14.03 -3.90
CA LEU A 35 -17.82 15.16 -4.06
C LEU A 35 -17.77 15.70 -5.50
N LEU A 36 -18.31 14.98 -6.48
CA LEU A 36 -18.36 15.42 -7.88
C LEU A 36 -18.98 16.83 -8.06
N PRO A 37 -20.11 17.18 -7.40
CA PRO A 37 -20.72 18.49 -7.56
C PRO A 37 -19.86 19.65 -7.02
N LEU A 38 -18.95 19.34 -6.07
CA LEU A 38 -18.12 20.35 -5.40
C LEU A 38 -16.95 20.85 -6.25
N LYS A 39 -16.61 20.14 -7.34
CA LYS A 39 -15.53 20.53 -8.27
C LYS A 39 -14.22 20.88 -7.55
N LEU A 40 -13.81 20.02 -6.63
CA LEU A 40 -12.63 20.24 -5.80
C LEU A 40 -11.36 20.33 -6.66
N ALA A 41 -10.38 21.09 -6.17
CA ALA A 41 -9.02 21.09 -6.72
C ALA A 41 -8.41 19.68 -6.65
N PRO A 42 -7.38 19.36 -7.45
CA PRO A 42 -6.73 18.06 -7.40
C PRO A 42 -6.23 17.72 -5.99
N VAL A 43 -6.60 16.54 -5.51
CA VAL A 43 -6.25 16.04 -4.18
C VAL A 43 -5.30 14.86 -4.31
N THR A 44 -4.23 14.84 -3.52
CA THR A 44 -3.36 13.66 -3.40
C THR A 44 -3.27 13.22 -1.95
N LEU A 45 -3.53 11.94 -1.70
CA LEU A 45 -3.43 11.30 -0.39
C LEU A 45 -2.34 10.24 -0.42
N VAL A 46 -1.39 10.35 0.50
CA VAL A 46 -0.37 9.32 0.72
C VAL A 46 -0.86 8.41 1.83
N VAL A 47 -0.98 7.12 1.53
CA VAL A 47 -1.48 6.11 2.46
C VAL A 47 -0.50 4.95 2.57
N GLN A 48 -0.43 4.38 3.76
CA GLN A 48 0.22 3.11 4.01
C GLN A 48 -0.83 2.00 3.95
N LEU A 49 -0.61 1.04 3.06
CA LEU A 49 -1.34 -0.21 3.00
C LEU A 49 -0.60 -1.24 3.85
N VAL A 50 -1.32 -1.96 4.70
CA VAL A 50 -0.82 -3.14 5.43
C VAL A 50 -1.39 -4.36 4.75
N ILE A 51 -0.52 -5.20 4.20
CA ILE A 51 -0.84 -6.40 3.43
C ILE A 51 -0.53 -7.62 4.30
N GLY A 52 -1.48 -8.54 4.37
CA GLY A 52 -1.33 -9.82 5.06
C GLY A 52 -0.34 -10.76 4.36
N ALA A 53 0.03 -11.84 5.04
CA ALA A 53 0.87 -12.89 4.45
C ALA A 53 0.19 -13.60 3.25
N ASP A 54 -1.13 -13.48 3.11
CA ASP A 54 -1.94 -13.96 1.99
C ASP A 54 -1.95 -13.00 0.79
N GLY A 55 -1.29 -11.84 0.90
CA GLY A 55 -1.25 -10.84 -0.14
C GLY A 55 -2.52 -9.97 -0.24
N ARG A 56 -3.44 -10.03 0.74
CA ARG A 56 -4.62 -9.15 0.78
C ARG A 56 -4.37 -7.93 1.65
N VAL A 57 -4.97 -6.80 1.27
CA VAL A 57 -4.92 -5.58 2.08
C VAL A 57 -5.79 -5.79 3.32
N GLN A 58 -5.18 -5.68 4.50
CA GLN A 58 -5.83 -5.83 5.80
C GLN A 58 -6.16 -4.49 6.45
N ARG A 59 -5.36 -3.45 6.16
CA ARG A 59 -5.54 -2.11 6.70
C ARG A 59 -5.05 -1.05 5.73
N VAL A 60 -5.75 0.07 5.72
CA VAL A 60 -5.38 1.30 5.02
C VAL A 60 -5.33 2.40 6.06
N GLN A 61 -4.27 3.18 6.07
CA GLN A 61 -4.11 4.30 6.99
C GLN A 61 -3.35 5.42 6.29
N PRO A 62 -3.63 6.70 6.59
CA PRO A 62 -2.84 7.77 6.02
C PRO A 62 -1.40 7.67 6.51
N ASP A 63 -0.46 7.94 5.62
CA ASP A 63 0.96 7.93 5.96
C ASP A 63 1.23 8.96 7.08
N PRO A 64 1.97 8.61 8.15
CA PRO A 64 2.11 9.48 9.33
C PRO A 64 2.53 10.93 9.03
N PRO A 65 3.49 11.23 8.13
CA PRO A 65 3.79 12.62 7.77
C PRO A 65 2.68 13.29 6.95
N ALA A 66 1.84 12.54 6.22
CA ALA A 66 0.70 13.06 5.48
C ALA A 66 -0.54 13.34 6.36
N GLN A 67 -0.66 12.68 7.54
CA GLN A 67 -1.77 12.91 8.48
C GLN A 67 -1.88 14.36 8.95
N LEU A 68 -0.75 15.10 8.98
CA LEU A 68 -0.70 16.49 9.43
C LEU A 68 -1.28 17.49 8.42
N ARG A 69 -1.55 17.07 7.18
CA ARG A 69 -2.06 17.93 6.09
C ARG A 69 -3.15 17.25 5.27
N LEU A 70 -4.07 16.57 5.96
CA LEU A 70 -5.23 16.02 5.28
C LEU A 70 -6.09 17.16 4.71
N PRO A 71 -6.47 17.09 3.43
CA PRO A 71 -7.38 18.06 2.80
C PRO A 71 -8.79 17.94 3.39
N ASP A 72 -9.61 18.96 3.14
CA ASP A 72 -11.06 18.83 3.33
C ASP A 72 -11.60 17.62 2.57
N HIS A 73 -12.61 16.96 3.13
CA HIS A 73 -13.20 15.72 2.60
C HIS A 73 -12.23 14.53 2.49
N ALA A 74 -11.09 14.54 3.21
CA ALA A 74 -10.15 13.42 3.23
C ALA A 74 -10.80 12.10 3.67
N ALA A 75 -11.83 12.13 4.52
CA ALA A 75 -12.52 10.93 4.97
C ALA A 75 -13.23 10.21 3.81
N GLU A 76 -13.90 10.96 2.93
CA GLU A 76 -14.61 10.45 1.75
C GLU A 76 -13.62 9.87 0.72
N PHE A 77 -12.49 10.54 0.49
CA PHE A 77 -11.43 9.99 -0.37
C PHE A 77 -10.77 8.75 0.24
N MET A 78 -10.50 8.75 1.56
CA MET A 78 -9.97 7.57 2.27
C MET A 78 -10.93 6.38 2.18
N ALA A 79 -12.24 6.61 2.29
CA ALA A 79 -13.25 5.56 2.14
C ALA A 79 -13.23 4.97 0.71
N ALA A 80 -13.07 5.80 -0.33
CA ALA A 80 -12.93 5.33 -1.70
C ALA A 80 -11.64 4.52 -1.92
N ILE A 81 -10.52 4.96 -1.33
CA ILE A 81 -9.26 4.21 -1.35
C ILE A 81 -9.44 2.85 -0.64
N GLU A 82 -10.07 2.81 0.53
CA GLU A 82 -10.30 1.58 1.27
C GLU A 82 -11.18 0.59 0.49
N ALA A 83 -12.30 1.05 -0.05
CA ALA A 83 -13.22 0.21 -0.84
C ALA A 83 -12.53 -0.42 -2.07
N CYS A 84 -11.63 0.34 -2.70
CA CYS A 84 -10.85 -0.11 -3.84
C CYS A 84 -9.75 -1.12 -3.44
N THR A 85 -8.93 -0.76 -2.46
CA THR A 85 -7.77 -1.55 -2.03
C THR A 85 -8.15 -2.87 -1.36
N ARG A 86 -9.35 -2.98 -0.78
CA ARG A 86 -9.93 -4.28 -0.33
C ARG A 86 -10.04 -5.32 -1.43
N GLN A 87 -10.12 -4.89 -2.69
CA GLN A 87 -10.23 -5.77 -3.87
C GLN A 87 -8.86 -6.07 -4.50
N TRP A 88 -7.78 -5.45 -3.99
CA TRP A 88 -6.45 -5.65 -4.52
C TRP A 88 -5.86 -6.98 -4.04
N GLN A 89 -5.08 -7.59 -4.92
CA GLN A 89 -4.34 -8.80 -4.62
C GLN A 89 -2.86 -8.57 -4.93
N PHE A 90 -2.04 -8.76 -3.91
CA PHE A 90 -0.59 -8.76 -4.02
C PHE A 90 -0.06 -10.19 -4.09
N ALA A 91 1.09 -10.36 -4.74
CA ALA A 91 1.91 -11.54 -4.55
C ALA A 91 2.42 -11.57 -3.10
N PRO A 92 2.24 -12.67 -2.35
CA PRO A 92 2.75 -12.83 -1.00
C PRO A 92 4.23 -12.47 -0.90
N LEU A 93 4.64 -11.78 0.16
CA LEU A 93 6.07 -11.61 0.46
C LEU A 93 6.60 -12.94 1.02
N LEU A 94 7.49 -13.57 0.28
CA LEU A 94 8.13 -14.82 0.70
C LEU A 94 9.57 -14.53 1.13
N ILE A 95 9.91 -14.89 2.37
CA ILE A 95 11.29 -14.93 2.84
C ILE A 95 11.78 -16.37 2.78
N THR A 96 12.81 -16.59 1.98
CA THR A 96 13.47 -17.87 1.83
C THR A 96 14.78 -17.85 2.61
N THR A 97 14.97 -18.81 3.49
CA THR A 97 16.21 -19.02 4.24
C THR A 97 16.86 -20.30 3.73
N THR A 98 18.10 -20.20 3.28
CA THR A 98 18.92 -21.34 2.86
C THR A 98 19.97 -21.61 3.93
N ARG A 99 20.02 -22.85 4.42
CA ARG A 99 21.04 -23.33 5.36
C ARG A 99 21.67 -24.58 4.80
N VAL A 100 22.97 -24.77 5.02
CA VAL A 100 23.62 -26.06 4.77
C VAL A 100 23.55 -26.88 6.07
N ASP A 101 22.93 -28.05 6.00
CA ASP A 101 22.81 -29.00 7.10
C ASP A 101 23.32 -30.35 6.59
N ASP A 102 24.30 -30.92 7.27
CA ASP A 102 24.96 -32.17 6.86
C ASP A 102 25.48 -32.16 5.40
N GLY A 103 26.04 -31.02 4.96
CA GLY A 103 26.55 -30.85 3.60
C GLY A 103 25.48 -30.70 2.50
N LYS A 104 24.18 -30.71 2.86
CA LYS A 104 23.07 -30.52 1.90
C LYS A 104 22.39 -29.17 2.10
N PRO A 105 22.04 -28.44 1.03
CA PRO A 105 21.26 -27.22 1.14
C PRO A 105 19.82 -27.56 1.53
N GLN A 106 19.38 -27.04 2.67
CA GLN A 106 17.98 -27.00 3.09
C GLN A 106 17.42 -25.60 2.90
N GLN A 107 16.23 -25.53 2.30
CA GLN A 107 15.53 -24.28 2.05
C GLN A 107 14.23 -24.24 2.83
N ARG A 108 13.99 -23.15 3.56
CA ARG A 108 12.72 -22.88 4.24
C ARG A 108 12.14 -21.57 3.74
N THR A 109 10.91 -21.60 3.25
CA THR A 109 10.20 -20.41 2.76
C THR A 109 9.02 -20.09 3.67
N GLU A 110 8.88 -18.82 4.03
CA GLU A 110 7.82 -18.32 4.92
C GLU A 110 7.17 -17.08 4.31
N ALA A 111 5.84 -17.01 4.32
CA ALA A 111 5.09 -15.82 3.92
C ALA A 111 4.99 -14.83 5.08
N LYS A 112 5.27 -13.55 4.85
CA LYS A 112 5.20 -12.50 5.88
C LYS A 112 4.27 -11.35 5.47
N PRO A 113 3.57 -10.73 6.43
CA PRO A 113 2.85 -9.49 6.17
C PRO A 113 3.85 -8.38 5.81
N PHE A 114 3.43 -7.38 5.06
CA PHE A 114 4.29 -6.26 4.69
C PHE A 114 3.46 -5.00 4.50
N SER A 115 4.13 -3.85 4.51
CA SER A 115 3.47 -2.56 4.28
C SER A 115 4.07 -1.88 3.07
N LEU A 116 3.23 -1.20 2.28
CA LEU A 116 3.64 -0.38 1.15
C LEU A 116 2.98 0.98 1.23
N VAL A 117 3.67 2.00 0.75
CA VAL A 117 3.16 3.37 0.66
C VAL A 117 2.74 3.65 -0.77
N TYR A 118 1.55 4.22 -0.93
CA TYR A 118 0.99 4.64 -2.22
C TYR A 118 0.48 6.08 -2.10
N ALA A 119 0.72 6.87 -3.15
CA ALA A 119 0.06 8.13 -3.38
C ALA A 119 -1.14 7.90 -4.30
N PHE A 120 -2.31 8.35 -3.87
CA PHE A 120 -3.55 8.33 -4.64
C PHE A 120 -3.93 9.76 -5.01
N SER A 121 -4.07 10.03 -6.30
CA SER A 121 -4.42 11.35 -6.81
C SER A 121 -5.83 11.32 -7.42
N PHE A 122 -6.64 12.29 -7.05
CA PHE A 122 -8.01 12.50 -7.52
C PHE A 122 -8.10 13.87 -8.16
N GLU A 123 -8.52 13.93 -9.42
CA GLU A 123 -8.67 15.17 -10.17
C GLU A 123 -9.97 15.16 -10.98
N LEU A 124 -10.56 16.34 -11.19
CA LEU A 124 -11.62 16.54 -12.15
C LEU A 124 -11.02 17.25 -13.37
N ARG A 125 -10.99 16.57 -14.51
CA ARG A 125 -10.47 17.12 -15.78
C ARG A 125 -11.62 17.23 -16.77
N ASP A 126 -11.91 18.44 -17.21
CA ASP A 126 -13.02 18.73 -18.13
C ASP A 126 -14.39 18.18 -17.65
N GLY A 127 -14.61 18.17 -16.34
CA GLY A 127 -15.82 17.62 -15.71
C GLY A 127 -15.82 16.09 -15.56
N ASN A 128 -14.78 15.39 -16.02
CA ASN A 128 -14.60 13.96 -15.84
C ASN A 128 -13.75 13.67 -14.61
N ALA A 129 -14.20 12.73 -13.79
CA ALA A 129 -13.44 12.25 -12.65
C ALA A 129 -12.30 11.33 -13.09
N HIS A 130 -11.09 11.66 -12.68
CA HIS A 130 -9.91 10.85 -12.85
C HIS A 130 -9.31 10.51 -11.48
N ALA A 131 -8.85 9.28 -11.36
CA ALA A 131 -8.14 8.81 -10.19
C ALA A 131 -6.95 7.96 -10.64
N SER A 132 -5.79 8.24 -10.05
CA SER A 132 -4.53 7.57 -10.35
C SER A 132 -3.82 7.19 -9.06
N LEU A 133 -2.86 6.27 -9.17
CA LEU A 133 -2.07 5.80 -8.05
C LEU A 133 -0.61 5.62 -8.44
N ALA A 134 0.28 5.90 -7.51
CA ALA A 134 1.72 5.72 -7.66
C ALA A 134 2.32 5.14 -6.38
N ARG A 135 3.08 4.05 -6.52
CA ARG A 135 3.86 3.50 -5.40
C ARG A 135 4.97 4.49 -5.04
N GLN A 136 5.18 4.74 -3.74
CA GLN A 136 6.26 5.60 -3.21
C GLN A 136 7.49 4.77 -2.83
#